data_AF-A0AAJ1J6D0-F1
#
_entry.id   AF-A0AAJ1J6D0-F1
#
_cell.length_a   1.000
_cell.length_b   1.000
_cell.length_c   1.000
_cell.angle_alpha   90.00
_cell.angle_beta   90.00
_cell.angle_gamma   90.00
#
_symmetry.space_group_name_H-M   'P 1'
#
loop_
_entity.id
_entity.type
_entity.pdbx_description
1 polymer ?
#
loop_
_entity_poly.entity_id
_entity_poly.type
_entity_poly.pdbx_seq_one_letter_code
_entity_poly.pdbx_strand_id
1 'polypeptide(L)'
;MKDMKKTLFSIMFSVALTGCTTQWVPVGSHYTPFNEANAECNIKALQQFPVRNEVAQRSSIKTVKHYCPACCKSDKADKSDKDCYFDQSVPTTESYVMDVNERSRHQLYSSCMERNGWEEQTKYLF
;
A
#
# COMPACT_ATOMS: atom_id res chain seq x y z
N MET A 1 -38.53 -11.06 -2.92
CA MET A 1 -37.60 -9.95 -2.61
C MET A 1 -36.55 -10.30 -1.55
N LYS A 2 -36.86 -11.14 -0.54
CA LYS A 2 -35.88 -11.67 0.44
C LYS A 2 -34.81 -12.57 -0.21
N ASP A 3 -35.21 -13.42 -1.15
CA ASP A 3 -34.29 -14.38 -1.78
C ASP A 3 -33.26 -13.69 -2.68
N MET A 4 -33.68 -12.71 -3.48
CA MET A 4 -32.79 -11.92 -4.34
C MET A 4 -31.71 -11.17 -3.55
N LYS A 5 -32.02 -10.66 -2.35
CA LYS A 5 -31.04 -10.04 -1.44
C LYS A 5 -30.05 -11.06 -0.88
N LYS A 6 -30.50 -12.29 -0.61
CA LYS A 6 -29.67 -13.38 -0.08
C LYS A 6 -28.69 -13.90 -1.15
N THR A 7 -29.16 -14.02 -2.39
CA THR A 7 -28.32 -14.32 -3.56
C THR A 7 -27.31 -13.21 -3.82
N LEU A 8 -27.72 -11.94 -3.73
CA LEU A 8 -26.80 -10.79 -3.89
C LEU A 8 -25.69 -10.79 -2.83
N PHE A 9 -26.04 -11.09 -1.57
CA PHE A 9 -25.07 -11.19 -0.48
C PHE A 9 -24.08 -12.35 -0.69
N SER A 10 -24.56 -13.49 -1.18
CA SER A 10 -23.72 -14.64 -1.50
C SER A 10 -22.73 -14.33 -2.62
N ILE A 11 -23.17 -13.63 -3.67
CA ILE A 11 -22.30 -13.25 -4.80
C ILE A 11 -21.25 -12.23 -4.34
N MET A 12 -21.63 -11.24 -3.53
CA MET A 12 -20.68 -10.26 -2.96
C MET A 12 -19.60 -10.93 -2.10
N PHE A 13 -19.96 -11.97 -1.34
CA PHE A 13 -18.99 -12.71 -0.53
C PHE A 13 -18.01 -13.52 -1.39
N SER A 14 -18.48 -14.12 -2.49
CA SER A 14 -17.63 -14.86 -3.43
C SER A 14 -16.63 -13.94 -4.14
N VAL A 15 -17.04 -12.74 -4.55
CA VAL A 15 -16.14 -11.76 -5.18
C VAL A 15 -15.12 -11.22 -4.19
N ALA A 16 -15.45 -11.13 -2.90
CA ALA A 16 -14.51 -10.69 -1.86
C ALA A 16 -13.37 -11.70 -1.59
N LEU A 17 -13.49 -12.95 -2.06
CA LEU A 17 -12.47 -13.99 -1.90
C LEU A 17 -11.47 -14.04 -3.06
N THR A 18 -11.66 -13.23 -4.11
CA THR A 18 -10.69 -13.18 -5.20
C THR A 18 -9.44 -12.41 -4.75
N GLY A 19 -8.27 -13.04 -4.86
CA GLY A 19 -6.99 -12.44 -4.47
C GLY A 19 -5.97 -12.49 -5.59
N CYS A 20 -4.95 -11.65 -5.54
CA CYS A 20 -3.75 -11.79 -6.37
C CYS A 20 -2.55 -12.13 -5.50
N THR A 21 -1.72 -13.07 -5.95
CA THR A 21 -0.43 -13.39 -5.34
C THR A 21 0.65 -13.33 -6.40
N THR A 22 1.90 -13.04 -6.03
CA THR A 22 3.03 -13.23 -6.93
C THR A 22 3.67 -14.59 -6.67
N GLN A 23 4.20 -15.20 -7.71
CA GLN A 23 4.98 -16.45 -7.62
C GLN A 23 6.15 -16.39 -8.60
N TRP A 24 7.26 -17.00 -8.22
CA TRP A 24 8.38 -17.23 -9.11
C TRP A 24 8.15 -18.51 -9.92
N VAL A 25 8.21 -18.41 -11.24
CA VAL A 25 8.09 -19.55 -12.14
C VAL A 25 9.39 -19.75 -12.92
N PRO A 26 9.81 -20.99 -13.18
CA PRO A 26 10.99 -21.26 -13.97
C PRO A 26 10.75 -20.89 -15.44
N VAL A 27 11.76 -20.33 -16.08
CA VAL A 27 11.75 -19.96 -17.50
C VAL A 27 12.76 -20.83 -18.24
N GLY A 28 12.27 -21.60 -19.23
CA GLY A 28 13.10 -22.48 -20.05
C GLY A 28 13.45 -23.83 -19.38
N SER A 29 14.41 -24.54 -19.96
CA SER A 29 14.79 -25.91 -19.56
C SER A 29 15.99 -25.98 -18.60
N HIS A 30 16.72 -24.88 -18.44
CA HIS A 30 17.90 -24.78 -17.57
C HIS A 30 17.73 -23.60 -16.62
N TYR A 31 17.44 -23.91 -15.37
CA TYR A 31 17.30 -22.93 -14.29
C TYR A 31 18.02 -23.46 -13.04
N THR A 32 18.58 -22.54 -12.25
CA THR A 32 19.13 -22.87 -10.95
C THR A 32 17.98 -23.26 -10.02
N PRO A 33 18.09 -24.33 -9.20
CA PRO A 33 17.04 -24.69 -8.25
C PRO A 33 16.60 -23.49 -7.40
N PHE A 34 15.29 -23.32 -7.21
CA PHE A 34 14.72 -22.09 -6.61
C PHE A 34 15.40 -21.70 -5.30
N ASN A 35 15.59 -22.65 -4.39
CA ASN A 35 16.17 -22.38 -3.07
C ASN A 35 17.61 -21.88 -3.16
N GLU A 36 18.38 -22.39 -4.11
CA GLU A 36 19.77 -21.98 -4.34
C GLU A 36 19.83 -20.57 -4.93
N ALA A 37 19.08 -20.32 -6.00
CA ALA A 37 18.95 -18.99 -6.60
C ALA A 37 18.45 -17.96 -5.58
N ASN A 38 17.40 -18.28 -4.84
CA ASN A 38 16.83 -17.43 -3.81
C ASN A 38 17.85 -17.10 -2.72
N ALA A 39 18.60 -18.09 -2.21
CA ALA A 39 19.61 -17.86 -1.19
C ALA A 39 20.75 -16.97 -1.69
N GLU A 40 21.30 -17.27 -2.87
CA GLU A 40 22.38 -16.48 -3.47
C GLU A 40 21.94 -15.04 -3.73
N CYS A 41 20.77 -14.87 -4.37
CA CYS A 41 20.26 -13.56 -4.73
C CYS A 41 19.93 -12.70 -3.51
N ASN A 42 19.40 -13.30 -2.43
CA ASN A 42 19.19 -12.59 -1.17
C ASN A 42 20.51 -12.12 -0.55
N ILE A 43 21.53 -12.99 -0.48
CA ILE A 43 22.85 -12.64 0.06
C ILE A 43 23.45 -11.48 -0.75
N LYS A 44 23.47 -11.60 -2.08
CA LYS A 44 24.01 -10.58 -2.97
C LYS A 44 23.29 -9.24 -2.82
N ALA A 45 21.96 -9.27 -2.76
CA ALA A 45 21.16 -8.07 -2.60
C ALA A 45 21.41 -7.39 -1.25
N LEU A 46 21.47 -8.16 -0.15
CA LEU A 46 21.75 -7.64 1.19
C LEU A 46 23.19 -7.13 1.36
N GLN A 47 24.17 -7.75 0.70
CA GLN A 47 25.56 -7.28 0.73
C GLN A 47 25.72 -5.93 0.03
N GLN A 48 25.09 -5.75 -1.13
CA GLN A 48 25.15 -4.49 -1.88
C GLN A 48 24.27 -3.40 -1.27
N PHE A 49 23.08 -3.77 -0.79
CA PHE A 49 22.05 -2.88 -0.26
C PHE A 49 21.56 -3.39 1.10
N PRO A 50 22.39 -3.26 2.16
CA PRO A 50 22.01 -3.69 3.51
C PRO A 50 20.80 -2.90 4.00
N VAL A 51 20.08 -3.47 4.97
CA VAL A 51 18.97 -2.77 5.63
C VAL A 51 19.49 -1.46 6.21
N ARG A 52 18.94 -0.34 5.73
CA ARG A 52 19.37 0.99 6.14
C ARG A 52 18.15 1.83 6.47
N ASN A 53 17.79 1.79 7.75
CA ASN A 53 16.65 2.52 8.27
C ASN A 53 17.03 3.98 8.49
N GLU A 54 16.35 4.88 7.80
CA GLU A 54 16.48 6.33 7.99
C GLU A 54 15.12 6.97 8.24
N VAL A 55 15.15 8.15 8.86
CA VAL A 55 13.94 8.95 9.08
C VAL A 55 13.64 9.72 7.81
N ALA A 56 12.54 9.37 7.15
CA ALA A 56 11.97 10.15 6.08
C ALA A 56 10.93 11.13 6.66
N GLN A 57 10.85 12.30 6.04
CA GLN A 57 9.85 13.31 6.37
C GLN A 57 8.97 13.57 5.16
N ARG A 58 7.65 13.58 5.39
CA ARG A 58 6.66 13.96 4.39
C ARG A 58 5.88 15.16 4.90
N SER A 59 5.99 16.27 4.18
CA SER A 59 5.10 17.41 4.37
C SER A 59 3.81 17.19 3.58
N SER A 60 2.68 17.37 4.24
CA SER A 60 1.34 17.31 3.65
C SER A 60 0.50 18.47 4.15
N ILE A 61 -0.53 18.84 3.40
CA ILE A 61 -1.53 19.80 3.87
C ILE A 61 -2.69 18.98 4.44
N LYS A 62 -3.05 19.24 5.69
CA LYS A 62 -4.24 18.65 6.32
C LYS A 62 -5.29 19.74 6.52
N THR A 63 -6.55 19.41 6.27
CA THR A 63 -7.67 20.28 6.62
C THR A 63 -8.07 19.98 8.05
N VAL A 64 -8.00 21.00 8.91
CA VAL A 64 -8.42 20.93 10.31
C VAL A 64 -9.63 21.82 10.50
N LYS A 65 -10.66 21.28 11.16
CA LYS A 65 -11.88 22.01 11.47
C LYS A 65 -11.69 22.77 12.78
N HIS A 66 -11.70 24.09 12.72
CA HIS A 66 -11.54 24.97 13.88
C HIS A 66 -12.89 25.51 14.34
N TYR A 67 -13.10 25.56 15.65
CA TYR A 67 -14.27 26.20 16.24
C TYR A 67 -14.06 27.73 16.29
N CYS A 68 -15.03 28.47 15.77
CA CYS A 68 -15.08 29.93 15.75
C CYS A 68 -16.44 30.41 16.29
N PRO A 69 -16.51 30.82 17.56
CA PRO A 69 -17.73 31.38 18.16
C PRO A 69 -18.26 32.62 17.45
N ALA A 70 -17.37 33.45 16.89
CA ALA A 70 -17.72 34.66 16.16
C ALA A 70 -18.24 34.39 14.73
N CYS A 71 -17.97 33.19 14.20
CA CYS A 71 -18.37 32.80 12.85
C CYS A 71 -19.75 32.13 12.81
N CYS A 72 -20.37 31.90 13.97
CA CYS A 72 -21.71 31.35 14.07
C CYS A 72 -22.71 32.30 13.38
N LYS A 73 -23.04 32.04 12.11
CA LYS A 73 -24.04 32.83 11.37
C LYS A 73 -25.40 32.66 12.04
N SER A 74 -26.04 33.76 12.44
CA SER A 74 -27.37 33.73 13.07
C SER A 74 -28.31 34.72 12.40
N ASP A 75 -28.61 34.50 11.12
CA ASP A 75 -29.47 35.42 10.36
C ASP A 75 -30.73 34.73 9.81
N LYS A 76 -30.98 33.46 10.17
CA LYS A 76 -32.20 32.74 9.78
C LYS A 76 -32.99 32.31 11.01
N ALA A 77 -34.29 32.62 10.98
CA ALA A 77 -35.27 32.43 12.05
C ALA A 77 -35.58 30.95 12.38
N ASP A 78 -34.74 29.99 11.98
CA ASP A 78 -34.93 28.58 12.28
C ASP A 78 -33.71 28.05 13.03
N LYS A 79 -33.94 27.64 14.28
CA LYS A 79 -32.91 27.26 15.26
C LYS A 79 -32.45 25.82 15.04
N SER A 80 -31.86 25.52 13.89
CA SER A 80 -31.07 24.30 13.73
C SER A 80 -29.76 24.61 13.00
N ASP A 81 -28.67 24.26 13.66
CA ASP A 81 -27.28 24.28 13.19
C ASP A 81 -26.64 25.65 12.99
N LYS A 82 -26.14 26.20 14.10
CA LYS A 82 -25.09 27.22 14.07
C LYS A 82 -23.81 26.57 13.52
N ASP A 83 -23.49 26.80 12.25
CA ASP A 83 -22.19 26.40 11.71
C ASP A 83 -21.10 27.32 12.29
N CYS A 84 -20.61 26.94 13.46
CA CYS A 84 -19.59 27.66 14.22
C CYS A 84 -18.18 27.16 13.90
N TYR A 85 -17.99 26.49 12.77
CA TYR A 85 -16.72 25.90 12.42
C TYR A 85 -16.27 26.38 11.05
N PHE A 86 -14.95 26.46 10.86
CA PHE A 86 -14.36 26.69 9.55
C PHE A 86 -13.21 25.73 9.33
N ASP A 87 -12.98 25.40 8.07
CA ASP A 87 -11.89 24.55 7.65
C ASP A 87 -10.63 25.39 7.42
N GLN A 88 -9.52 24.98 8.02
CA GLN A 88 -8.22 25.58 7.79
C GLN A 88 -7.27 24.54 7.22
N SER A 89 -6.61 24.87 6.12
CA SER A 89 -5.50 24.09 5.58
C SER A 89 -4.24 24.39 6.38
N VAL A 90 -3.71 23.40 7.10
CA VAL A 90 -2.48 23.50 7.89
C VAL A 90 -1.38 22.60 7.32
N PRO A 91 -0.14 23.12 7.14
CA PRO A 91 0.99 22.28 6.78
C PRO A 91 1.32 21.37 7.96
N THR A 92 1.42 20.07 7.70
CA THR A 92 1.79 19.04 8.67
C THR A 92 2.99 18.27 8.17
N THR A 93 3.98 18.06 9.03
CA THR A 93 5.13 17.20 8.74
C THR A 93 4.97 15.89 9.50
N GLU A 94 4.99 14.79 8.76
CA GLU A 94 5.01 13.43 9.29
C GLU A 94 6.43 12.89 9.17
N SER A 95 6.95 12.29 10.25
CA SER A 95 8.26 11.62 10.25
C SER A 95 8.04 10.12 10.43
N TYR A 96 8.63 9.31 9.56
CA TYR A 96 8.53 7.86 9.62
C TYR A 96 9.88 7.22 9.28
N VAL A 97 10.13 6.04 9.85
CA VAL A 97 11.33 5.26 9.53
C VAL A 97 11.06 4.45 8.27
N MET A 98 11.96 4.49 7.31
CA MET A 98 11.92 3.65 6.13
C MET A 98 13.31 3.08 5.81
N ASP A 99 13.33 1.87 5.24
CA ASP A 99 14.56 1.32 4.68
C ASP A 99 14.82 1.94 3.30
N VAL A 100 15.74 2.89 3.25
CA VAL A 100 16.05 3.64 2.01
C VAL A 100 16.60 2.75 0.90
N ASN A 101 17.11 1.57 1.27
CA ASN A 101 17.69 0.60 0.35
C ASN A 101 16.69 -0.46 -0.13
N GLU A 102 15.47 -0.52 0.43
CA GLU A 102 14.50 -1.59 0.16
C GLU A 102 14.24 -1.77 -1.34
N ARG A 103 13.96 -0.67 -2.04
CA ARG A 103 13.67 -0.70 -3.48
C ARG A 103 14.86 -1.20 -4.31
N SER A 104 16.05 -0.67 -4.05
CA SER A 104 17.27 -1.05 -4.77
C SER A 104 17.66 -2.50 -4.48
N ARG A 105 17.49 -2.94 -3.23
CA ARG A 105 17.70 -4.33 -2.81
C ARG A 105 16.75 -5.27 -3.54
N HIS A 106 15.46 -4.95 -3.58
CA HIS A 106 14.46 -5.73 -4.31
C HIS A 106 14.78 -5.80 -5.80
N GLN A 107 15.14 -4.69 -6.44
CA GLN A 107 15.49 -4.66 -7.86
C GLN A 107 16.71 -5.55 -8.17
N LEU A 108 17.74 -5.50 -7.34
CA LEU A 108 18.92 -6.35 -7.50
C LEU A 108 18.60 -7.83 -7.27
N TYR A 109 17.76 -8.14 -6.28
CA TYR A 109 17.24 -9.48 -6.04
C TYR A 109 16.47 -10.01 -7.26
N SER A 110 15.47 -9.27 -7.76
CA SER A 110 14.68 -9.68 -8.94
C SER A 110 15.55 -9.89 -10.17
N SER A 111 16.48 -8.96 -10.45
CA SER A 111 17.42 -9.09 -11.58
C SER A 111 18.38 -10.28 -11.43
N CYS A 112 18.65 -10.72 -10.21
CA CYS A 112 19.44 -11.92 -9.94
C CYS A 112 18.60 -13.19 -10.16
N MET A 113 17.34 -13.21 -9.72
CA MET A 113 16.40 -14.31 -9.95
C MET A 113 16.17 -14.53 -11.46
N GLU A 114 15.96 -13.46 -12.22
CA GLU A 114 15.83 -13.50 -13.69
C GLU A 114 17.02 -14.15 -14.37
N ARG A 115 18.24 -13.78 -13.97
CA ARG A 115 19.47 -14.39 -14.50
C ARG A 115 19.64 -15.87 -14.12
N ASN A 116 18.98 -16.31 -13.05
CA ASN A 116 18.94 -17.70 -12.62
C ASN A 116 17.76 -18.49 -13.24
N GLY A 117 17.03 -17.89 -14.18
CA GLY A 117 15.95 -18.54 -14.92
C GLY A 117 14.60 -18.47 -14.22
N TRP A 118 14.35 -17.43 -13.41
CA TRP A 118 13.09 -17.25 -12.69
C TRP A 118 12.39 -15.95 -13.09
N GLU A 119 11.10 -16.01 -13.34
CA GLU A 119 10.25 -14.83 -13.61
C GLU A 119 9.17 -14.70 -12.55
N GLU A 120 8.93 -13.47 -12.07
CA GLU A 120 7.84 -13.20 -11.15
C GLU A 120 6.55 -12.98 -11.94
N GLN A 121 5.54 -13.83 -11.67
CA GLN A 121 4.24 -13.74 -12.31
C GLN A 121 3.14 -13.48 -11.28
N THR A 122 2.22 -12.59 -11.64
CA THR A 122 1.00 -12.38 -10.85
C THR A 122 0.00 -13.49 -11.16
N LYS A 123 -0.36 -14.25 -10.13
CA LYS A 123 -1.39 -15.28 -10.19
C LYS A 123 -2.66 -14.76 -9.54
N TYR A 124 -3.75 -14.75 -10.30
CA TYR A 124 -5.08 -14.47 -9.80
C TYR A 124 -5.67 -15.74 -9.19
N LEU A 125 -6.14 -15.63 -7.95
CA LEU A 125 -6.91 -16.63 -7.21
C LEU A 125 -8.37 -16.25 -7.43
N PHE A 126 -9.00 -16.87 -8.43
CA PHE A 126 -10.44 -16.74 -8.70
C PHE A 126 -11.22 -17.81 -7.92
#